data_AF-A0A960B427-F1
#
_entry.id   AF-A0A960B427-F1
#
_cell.length_a   1.000
_cell.length_b   1.000
_cell.length_c   1.000
_cell.angle_alpha   90.00
_cell.angle_beta   90.00
_cell.angle_gamma   90.00
#
_symmetry.space_group_name_H-M   'P 1'
#
loop_
_entity.id
_entity.type
_entity.pdbx_description
1 polymer ?
#
loop_
_entity_poly.entity_id
_entity_poly.type
_entity_poly.pdbx_seq_one_letter_code
_entity_poly.pdbx_strand_id
1 'polypeptide(L)'
;MRIPSVLSIVDVSVSADGLLGVEVDGEPYAADRPLGRPHLRSVLDEITGALGEPVRVEVREADGTTYVDIATPRDLQEPPEPPDAERPAAMSRGAGFAPGEEVAIAFVLARQTADADGNADVRLPPALLASRRGGLLLVGMTSHVVADLG
;
A
#
# COMPACT_ATOMS: atom_id res chain seq x y z
N MET A 1 3.40 28.49 -6.52
CA MET A 1 3.08 27.99 -7.87
C MET A 1 3.53 26.53 -7.91
N ARG A 2 2.61 25.57 -7.95
CA ARG A 2 2.92 24.12 -7.95
C ARG A 2 3.02 23.70 -9.41
N ILE A 3 4.21 23.31 -9.86
CA ILE A 3 4.42 22.80 -11.22
C ILE A 3 3.76 21.41 -11.26
N PRO A 4 2.91 21.10 -12.26
CA PRO A 4 2.43 19.74 -12.46
C PRO A 4 3.62 18.82 -12.72
N SER A 5 3.78 17.74 -11.96
CA SER A 5 4.76 16.70 -12.27
C SER A 5 4.31 15.97 -13.52
N VAL A 6 5.05 16.12 -14.61
CA VAL A 6 4.89 15.30 -15.82
C VAL A 6 5.65 14.00 -15.55
N LEU A 7 4.97 12.86 -15.65
CA LEU A 7 5.63 11.55 -15.54
C LEU A 7 6.31 11.23 -16.87
N SER A 8 7.52 10.69 -16.82
CA SER A 8 8.13 10.05 -18.00
C SER A 8 7.21 8.97 -18.55
N ILE A 9 7.19 8.84 -19.88
CA ILE A 9 6.35 7.91 -20.61
C ILE A 9 7.20 6.71 -21.03
N VAL A 10 6.70 5.51 -20.72
CA VAL A 10 7.29 4.25 -21.17
C VAL A 10 6.33 3.62 -22.17
N ASP A 11 6.70 3.64 -23.44
CA ASP A 11 5.97 3.00 -24.52
C ASP A 11 6.47 1.57 -24.70
N VAL A 12 5.54 0.61 -24.62
CA VAL A 12 5.81 -0.81 -24.81
C VAL A 12 4.99 -1.29 -26.00
N SER A 13 5.66 -1.70 -27.07
CA SER A 13 5.04 -2.33 -28.22
C SER A 13 5.18 -3.84 -28.13
N VAL A 14 4.10 -4.58 -28.37
CA VAL A 14 4.10 -6.05 -28.40
C VAL A 14 3.88 -6.50 -29.84
N SER A 15 4.84 -7.23 -30.41
CA SER A 15 4.73 -7.81 -31.74
C SER A 15 3.77 -9.01 -31.74
N ALA A 16 3.35 -9.43 -32.94
CA ALA A 16 2.51 -10.64 -33.10
C ALA A 16 3.19 -11.91 -32.57
N ASP A 17 4.53 -11.94 -32.58
CA ASP A 17 5.34 -13.03 -32.04
C ASP A 17 5.57 -12.93 -30.52
N GLY A 18 4.98 -11.92 -29.87
CA GLY A 18 5.07 -11.70 -28.42
C GLY A 18 6.38 -11.06 -27.94
N LEU A 19 7.16 -10.49 -28.86
CA LEU A 19 8.37 -9.72 -28.54
C LEU A 19 8.00 -8.28 -28.17
N LEU A 20 8.74 -7.72 -27.22
CA LEU A 20 8.55 -6.38 -26.71
C LEU A 20 9.58 -5.42 -27.32
N GLY A 21 9.13 -4.28 -27.82
CA GLY A 21 9.93 -3.08 -28.00
C GLY A 21 9.60 -2.10 -26.87
N VAL A 22 10.62 -1.53 -26.22
CA VAL A 22 10.43 -0.60 -25.10
C VAL A 22 11.14 0.71 -25.42
N GLU A 23 10.43 1.82 -25.25
CA GLU A 23 10.96 3.18 -25.40
C GLU A 23 10.66 3.98 -24.12
N VAL A 24 11.61 4.79 -23.67
CA VAL A 24 11.42 5.71 -22.54
C VAL A 24 11.54 7.13 -23.09
N ASP A 25 10.46 7.89 -23.02
CA ASP A 25 10.33 9.23 -23.61
C ASP A 25 10.75 9.28 -25.10
N GLY A 26 10.49 8.19 -25.83
CA GLY A 26 10.81 8.02 -27.25
C GLY A 26 12.21 7.50 -27.55
N GLU A 27 13.04 7.24 -26.52
CA GLU A 27 14.37 6.66 -26.69
C GLU A 27 14.33 5.13 -26.48
N PRO A 28 14.89 4.32 -27.40
CA PRO A 28 14.91 2.86 -27.25
C PRO A 28 15.61 2.40 -25.98
N TYR A 29 14.96 1.50 -25.24
CA TYR A 29 15.47 0.91 -24.01
C TYR A 29 15.67 -0.60 -24.17
N ALA A 30 16.81 -1.10 -23.70
CA ALA A 30 17.19 -2.52 -23.76
C ALA A 30 17.06 -3.16 -25.17
N ALA A 31 17.32 -2.37 -26.21
CA ALA A 31 17.27 -2.80 -27.61
C ALA A 31 18.37 -3.81 -27.99
N ASP A 32 19.34 -4.05 -27.10
CA ASP A 32 20.45 -4.99 -27.26
C ASP A 32 20.06 -6.44 -26.96
N ARG A 33 18.88 -6.69 -26.38
CA ARG A 33 18.40 -8.03 -26.02
C ARG A 33 16.95 -8.26 -26.42
N PRO A 34 16.57 -9.49 -26.83
CA PRO A 34 15.17 -9.81 -27.10
C PRO A 34 14.39 -9.84 -25.78
N LEU A 35 13.31 -9.06 -25.73
CA LEU A 35 12.38 -9.02 -24.61
C LEU A 35 11.08 -9.71 -25.00
N GLY A 36 10.55 -10.54 -24.12
CA GLY A 36 9.21 -11.13 -24.25
C GLY A 36 8.36 -10.78 -23.04
N ARG A 37 7.05 -11.03 -23.11
CA ARG A 37 6.08 -10.70 -22.03
C ARG A 37 6.55 -11.01 -20.59
N PRO A 38 7.20 -12.16 -20.27
CA PRO A 38 7.65 -12.43 -18.90
C PRO A 38 8.67 -11.41 -18.36
N HIS A 39 9.39 -10.72 -19.25
CA HIS A 39 10.43 -9.75 -18.90
C HIS A 39 9.88 -8.35 -18.63
N LEU A 40 8.64 -8.06 -19.04
CA LEU A 40 8.05 -6.72 -18.95
C LEU A 40 8.18 -6.12 -17.55
N ARG A 41 7.83 -6.91 -16.53
CA ARG A 41 7.90 -6.48 -15.14
C ARG A 41 9.33 -6.13 -14.70
N SER A 42 10.33 -6.94 -15.05
CA SER A 42 11.74 -6.65 -14.72
C SER A 42 12.24 -5.39 -15.39
N VAL A 43 11.84 -5.16 -16.65
CA VAL A 43 12.25 -3.96 -17.40
C VAL A 43 11.62 -2.70 -16.81
N LEU A 44 10.35 -2.75 -16.43
CA LEU A 44 9.70 -1.63 -15.73
C LEU A 44 10.32 -1.36 -14.36
N ASP A 45 10.72 -2.41 -13.62
CA ASP A 45 11.45 -2.27 -12.36
C ASP A 45 12.82 -1.59 -12.58
N GLU A 46 13.56 -1.98 -13.64
CA GLU A 46 14.85 -1.37 -14.01
C GLU A 46 14.69 0.11 -14.38
N ILE A 47 13.68 0.46 -15.19
CA ILE A 47 13.41 1.84 -15.63
C ILE A 47 13.00 2.72 -14.43
N THR A 48 12.02 2.27 -13.64
CA THR A 48 11.57 3.02 -12.47
C THR A 48 12.66 3.15 -11.41
N GLY A 49 13.49 2.11 -11.21
CA GLY A 49 14.65 2.18 -10.34
C GLY A 49 15.72 3.17 -10.82
N ALA A 50 15.96 3.25 -12.13
CA ALA A 50 16.93 4.18 -12.71
C ALA A 50 16.47 5.65 -12.65
N LEU A 51 15.18 5.90 -12.88
CA LEU A 51 14.60 7.25 -12.84
C LEU A 51 14.31 7.72 -11.40
N GLY A 52 14.05 6.78 -10.49
CA GLY A 52 13.73 7.08 -9.08
C GLY A 52 12.35 7.72 -8.88
N GLU A 53 11.51 7.76 -9.92
CA GLU A 53 10.18 8.34 -9.89
C GLU A 53 9.13 7.45 -10.60
N PRO A 54 7.83 7.63 -10.32
CA PRO A 54 6.78 6.93 -11.06
C PRO A 54 6.79 7.28 -12.55
N VAL A 55 6.47 6.30 -13.40
CA VAL A 55 6.37 6.47 -14.86
C VAL A 55 4.99 6.05 -15.36
N ARG A 56 4.52 6.69 -16.42
CA ARG A 56 3.31 6.28 -17.12
C ARG A 56 3.66 5.24 -18.17
N VAL A 57 3.05 4.07 -18.11
CA VAL A 57 3.29 2.97 -19.04
C VAL A 57 2.15 2.89 -20.03
N GLU A 58 2.47 2.87 -21.32
CA GLU A 58 1.52 2.57 -22.40
C GLU A 58 1.93 1.27 -23.09
N VAL A 59 1.10 0.23 -23.00
CA VAL A 59 1.35 -1.05 -23.68
C VAL A 59 0.44 -1.16 -24.89
N ARG A 60 1.02 -1.17 -26.09
CA ARG A 60 0.33 -1.39 -27.35
C ARG A 60 0.53 -2.83 -27.83
N GLU A 61 -0.58 -3.55 -27.90
CA GLU A 61 -0.64 -4.92 -28.36
C GLU A 61 -0.70 -5.01 -29.89
N ALA A 62 -0.33 -6.17 -30.43
CA ALA A 62 -0.33 -6.43 -31.88
C ALA A 62 -1.72 -6.31 -32.53
N ASP A 63 -2.79 -6.49 -31.74
CA ASP A 63 -4.18 -6.32 -32.18
C ASP A 63 -4.63 -4.84 -32.18
N GLY A 64 -3.75 -3.92 -31.82
CA GLY A 64 -4.02 -2.48 -31.71
C GLY A 64 -4.58 -2.06 -30.36
N THR A 65 -4.85 -2.98 -29.44
CA THR A 65 -5.30 -2.66 -28.08
C THR A 65 -4.20 -1.91 -27.35
N THR A 66 -4.58 -0.85 -26.61
CA THR A 66 -3.65 -0.09 -25.79
C THR A 66 -4.10 -0.13 -24.33
N TYR A 67 -3.17 -0.48 -23.44
CA TYR A 67 -3.35 -0.46 -22.00
C TYR A 67 -2.49 0.64 -21.40
N VAL A 68 -3.04 1.36 -20.42
CA VAL A 68 -2.33 2.44 -19.74
C VAL A 68 -2.27 2.13 -18.26
N ASP A 69 -1.09 2.27 -17.66
CA ASP A 69 -0.85 2.06 -16.24
C ASP A 69 0.19 3.05 -15.70
N ILE A 70 0.42 3.04 -14.39
CA ILE A 70 1.49 3.78 -13.72
C ILE A 70 2.38 2.79 -12.97
N ALA A 71 3.66 2.73 -13.33
CA ALA A 71 4.64 1.93 -12.62
C ALA A 71 5.40 2.81 -11.62
N THR A 72 5.56 2.33 -10.38
CA THR A 72 6.26 3.04 -9.30
C THR A 72 7.55 2.29 -8.91
N PRO A 73 8.65 2.98 -8.59
CA PRO A 73 9.86 2.36 -8.06
C PRO A 73 9.54 1.50 -6.83
N ARG A 74 10.18 0.33 -6.71
CA ARG A 74 9.94 -0.59 -5.59
C ARG A 74 10.25 0.01 -4.22
N ASP A 75 11.20 0.94 -4.14
CA ASP A 75 11.55 1.62 -2.89
C ASP A 75 10.52 2.69 -2.49
N LEU A 76 9.72 3.18 -3.44
CA LEU A 76 8.58 4.08 -3.20
C LEU A 76 7.26 3.32 -2.96
N GLN A 77 7.21 2.03 -3.31
CA GLN A 77 6.19 1.15 -2.78
C GLN A 77 6.54 0.96 -1.30
N GLU A 78 5.73 1.51 -0.40
CA GLU A 78 5.83 1.23 1.04
C GLU A 78 6.03 -0.29 1.17
N PRO A 79 7.18 -0.77 1.71
CA PRO A 79 7.40 -2.19 1.85
C PRO A 79 6.19 -2.79 2.54
N PRO A 80 5.77 -4.04 2.22
CA PRO A 80 4.94 -4.74 3.18
C PRO A 80 5.72 -4.66 4.50
N GLU A 81 5.11 -4.03 5.51
CA GLU A 81 5.65 -3.99 6.86
C GLU A 81 6.20 -5.39 7.13
N PRO A 82 7.52 -5.55 7.38
CA PRO A 82 8.06 -6.88 7.62
C PRO A 82 7.20 -7.51 8.71
N PRO A 83 6.84 -8.80 8.62
CA PRO A 83 6.12 -9.43 9.71
C PRO A 83 6.97 -9.19 10.95
N ASP A 84 6.40 -8.52 11.96
CA ASP A 84 7.07 -8.14 13.20
C ASP A 84 7.91 -9.33 13.67
N ALA A 85 9.21 -9.29 13.35
CA ALA A 85 10.15 -10.29 13.79
C ALA A 85 10.38 -9.97 15.27
N GLU A 86 9.66 -10.70 16.12
CA GLU A 86 9.99 -10.96 17.51
C GLU A 86 10.47 -9.72 18.28
N ARG A 87 9.63 -8.69 18.36
CA ARG A 87 9.66 -7.85 19.56
C ARG A 87 9.20 -8.76 20.70
N PRO A 88 9.96 -8.96 21.80
CA PRO A 88 9.46 -9.74 22.93
C PRO A 88 8.10 -9.17 23.29
N ALA A 89 7.08 -10.02 23.36
CA ALA A 89 5.72 -9.59 23.65
C ALA A 89 5.77 -8.76 24.93
N ALA A 90 5.62 -7.44 24.79
CA ALA A 90 5.56 -6.56 25.94
C ALA A 90 4.35 -7.02 26.75
N MET A 91 4.59 -7.51 27.96
CA MET A 91 3.52 -7.93 28.85
C MET A 91 2.85 -6.68 29.42
N SER A 92 1.89 -6.13 28.68
CA SER A 92 1.05 -5.04 29.14
C SER A 92 -0.13 -5.60 29.95
N ARG A 93 -0.39 -5.04 31.14
CA ARG A 93 -1.44 -5.50 32.06
C ARG A 93 -2.50 -4.42 32.26
N GLY A 94 -3.75 -4.75 31.93
CA GLY A 94 -4.92 -3.97 32.36
C GLY A 94 -5.43 -4.42 33.73
N ALA A 95 -6.14 -3.54 34.43
CA ALA A 95 -6.70 -3.80 35.75
C ALA A 95 -8.11 -3.19 35.87
N GLY A 96 -8.84 -3.59 36.91
CA GLY A 96 -10.22 -3.12 37.18
C GLY A 96 -11.32 -4.08 36.74
N PHE A 97 -10.95 -5.18 36.08
CA PHE A 97 -11.88 -6.21 35.62
C PHE A 97 -12.50 -7.02 36.78
N ALA A 98 -13.72 -7.50 36.57
CA ALA A 98 -14.39 -8.44 37.46
C ALA A 98 -13.70 -9.83 37.42
N PRO A 99 -13.59 -10.55 38.54
CA PRO A 99 -12.99 -11.88 38.56
C PRO A 99 -13.70 -12.85 37.60
N GLY A 100 -12.94 -13.44 36.68
CA GLY A 100 -13.45 -14.41 35.70
C GLY A 100 -14.23 -13.83 34.54
N GLU A 101 -14.27 -12.50 34.36
CA GLU A 101 -14.93 -11.92 33.20
C GLU A 101 -14.13 -12.12 31.90
N GLU A 102 -14.87 -12.18 30.79
CA GLU A 102 -14.27 -12.13 29.46
C GLU A 102 -13.74 -10.71 29.17
N VAL A 103 -12.48 -10.64 28.72
CA VAL A 103 -11.82 -9.38 28.36
C VAL A 103 -11.51 -9.39 26.88
N ALA A 104 -12.16 -8.50 26.13
CA ALA A 104 -11.90 -8.30 24.71
C ALA A 104 -10.62 -7.48 24.50
N ILE A 105 -9.87 -7.83 23.45
CA ILE A 105 -8.68 -7.11 22.99
C ILE A 105 -9.06 -6.28 21.77
N ALA A 106 -8.89 -4.96 21.84
CA ALA A 106 -9.33 -4.02 20.80
C ALA A 106 -8.20 -3.04 20.43
N PHE A 107 -8.25 -2.48 19.21
CA PHE A 107 -7.33 -1.43 18.75
C PHE A 107 -8.09 -0.13 18.49
N VAL A 108 -7.48 1.01 18.80
CA VAL A 108 -8.03 2.31 18.43
C VAL A 108 -7.78 2.58 16.94
N LEU A 109 -8.80 2.37 16.10
CA LEU A 109 -8.69 2.57 14.65
C LEU A 109 -8.79 4.05 14.23
N ALA A 110 -9.52 4.86 15.00
CA ALA A 110 -9.72 6.29 14.76
C ALA A 110 -10.09 7.02 16.06
N ARG A 111 -9.85 8.34 16.11
CA ARG A 111 -10.27 9.21 17.22
C ARG A 111 -11.15 10.32 16.68
N GLN A 112 -12.26 10.60 17.36
CA GLN A 112 -13.20 11.68 17.05
C GLN A 112 -13.67 12.31 18.36
N THR A 113 -13.98 13.60 18.33
CA THR A 113 -14.62 14.30 19.46
C THR A 113 -16.13 14.14 19.35
N ALA A 114 -16.77 13.78 20.46
CA ALA A 114 -18.23 13.72 20.52
C ALA A 114 -18.85 15.13 20.38
N ASP A 115 -20.07 15.19 19.85
CA ASP A 115 -20.84 16.42 19.73
C ASP A 115 -21.41 16.89 21.09
N ALA A 116 -22.17 17.98 21.06
CA ALA A 116 -22.76 18.58 22.26
C ALA A 116 -23.74 17.66 23.01
N ASP A 117 -24.31 16.67 22.32
CA ASP A 117 -25.25 15.69 22.88
C ASP A 117 -24.53 14.40 23.33
N GLY A 118 -23.21 14.32 23.13
CA GLY A 118 -22.38 13.17 23.50
C GLY A 118 -22.33 12.07 22.45
N ASN A 119 -22.75 12.34 21.21
CA ASN A 119 -22.72 11.38 20.11
C ASN A 119 -21.46 11.53 19.26
N ALA A 120 -20.98 10.44 18.67
CA ALA A 120 -19.86 10.46 17.74
C ALA A 120 -20.19 9.61 16.50
N ASP A 121 -20.25 10.27 15.34
CA ASP A 121 -20.48 9.62 14.05
C ASP A 121 -19.16 9.33 13.34
N VAL A 122 -18.74 8.06 13.38
CA VAL A 122 -17.48 7.62 12.76
C VAL A 122 -17.74 6.96 11.41
N ARG A 123 -17.13 7.50 10.35
CA ARG A 123 -17.10 6.88 9.01
C ARG A 123 -15.71 6.31 8.73
N LEU A 124 -15.57 4.99 8.83
CA LEU A 124 -14.30 4.30 8.60
C LEU A 124 -14.16 3.88 7.11
N PRO A 125 -13.14 4.37 6.38
CA PRO A 125 -12.79 3.82 5.08
C PRO A 125 -12.36 2.35 5.22
N PRO A 126 -12.67 1.47 4.24
CA PRO A 126 -12.27 0.06 4.30
C PRO A 126 -10.78 -0.18 4.51
N ALA A 127 -9.92 0.71 4.00
CA ALA A 127 -8.47 0.63 4.19
C ALA A 127 -8.02 0.79 5.66
N LEU A 128 -8.76 1.55 6.49
CA LEU A 128 -8.45 1.68 7.91
C LEU A 128 -8.86 0.44 8.71
N LEU A 129 -9.86 -0.32 8.26
CA LEU A 129 -10.22 -1.61 8.88
C LEU A 129 -9.11 -2.65 8.70
N ALA A 130 -8.31 -2.53 7.64
CA ALA A 130 -7.15 -3.38 7.39
C ALA A 130 -5.88 -2.93 8.14
N SER A 131 -5.88 -1.72 8.73
CA SER A 131 -4.69 -1.11 9.31
C SER A 131 -4.65 -1.32 10.84
N ARG A 132 -3.63 -2.04 11.34
CA ARG A 132 -3.34 -2.16 12.79
C ARG A 132 -2.55 -0.96 13.31
N ARG A 133 -3.09 0.25 13.15
CA ARG A 133 -2.42 1.47 13.61
C ARG A 133 -3.24 2.16 14.70
N GLY A 134 -2.79 2.04 15.95
CA GLY A 134 -3.35 2.73 17.11
C GLY A 134 -3.25 1.92 18.40
N GLY A 135 -3.35 2.60 19.55
CA GLY A 135 -3.15 2.00 20.88
C GLY A 135 -4.04 0.79 21.15
N LEU A 136 -3.52 -0.16 21.93
CA LEU A 136 -4.19 -1.39 22.33
C LEU A 136 -5.06 -1.13 23.57
N LEU A 137 -6.32 -1.55 23.52
CA LEU A 137 -7.27 -1.46 24.62
C LEU A 137 -7.70 -2.85 25.08
N LEU A 138 -7.91 -2.99 26.38
CA LEU A 138 -8.64 -4.12 26.98
C LEU A 138 -10.02 -3.66 27.44
N VAL A 139 -11.06 -4.41 27.08
CA VAL A 139 -12.46 -4.08 27.39
C VAL A 139 -13.12 -5.24 28.14
N GLY A 140 -13.56 -5.00 29.38
CA GLY A 140 -14.31 -5.97 30.16
C GLY A 140 -15.75 -6.08 29.65
N MET A 141 -16.16 -7.28 29.25
CA MET A 141 -17.48 -7.48 28.63
C MET A 141 -18.64 -7.42 29.63
N THR A 142 -18.37 -7.61 30.92
CA THR A 142 -19.40 -7.52 31.97
C THR A 142 -19.26 -6.22 32.78
N SER A 143 -18.03 -5.82 33.09
CA SER A 143 -17.76 -4.61 33.88
C SER A 143 -17.78 -3.31 33.06
N HIS A 144 -17.66 -3.39 31.74
CA HIS A 144 -17.43 -2.26 30.82
C HIS A 144 -16.20 -1.42 31.14
N VAL A 145 -15.23 -1.97 31.89
CA VAL A 145 -13.95 -1.32 32.16
C VAL A 145 -13.12 -1.28 30.88
N VAL A 146 -12.54 -0.11 30.57
CA VAL A 146 -11.59 0.09 29.46
C VAL A 146 -10.23 0.41 30.05
N ALA A 147 -9.23 -0.41 29.72
CA ALA A 147 -7.83 -0.18 30.11
C ALA A 147 -6.95 0.01 28.85
N ASP A 148 -6.24 1.12 28.79
CA ASP A 148 -5.29 1.43 27.71
C ASP A 148 -3.93 0.78 28.01
N LEU A 149 -3.36 0.13 27.00
CA LEU A 149 -2.10 -0.60 27.08
C LEU A 149 -0.93 0.05 26.33
N GLY A 150 -1.14 1.23 25.72
CA GLY A 150 -0.09 2.15 25.27
C GLY A 150 0.99 1.55 24.38
#